data_AF-A0A830BT26-F1
#
_entry.id   AF-A0A830BT26-F1
#
_cell.length_a   1.000
_cell.length_b   1.000
_cell.length_c   1.000
_cell.angle_alpha   90.00
_cell.angle_beta   90.00
_cell.angle_gamma   90.00
#
_symmetry.space_group_name_H-M   'P 1'
#
loop_
_entity.id
_entity.type
_entity.pdbx_description
1 polymer ?
#
loop_
_entity_poly.entity_id
_entity_poly.type
_entity_poly.pdbx_seq_one_letter_code
_entity_poly.pdbx_strand_id
1 'polypeptide(L)'
;VYSVDGVIDNNGKYSLQVIGDHETDNCYVKAIRSPKPDCSEPLTDVGISRVVITENIRIHTEVRYANPIGFMTNDAHPQCISVLQDLFTED
;
A
#
# COMPACT_ATOMS: atom_id res chain seq x y z
N VAL A 1 -4.77 -11.24 -17.81
CA VAL A 1 -4.56 -10.49 -16.54
C VAL A 1 -3.24 -9.77 -16.67
N TYR A 2 -3.23 -8.45 -16.52
CA TYR A 2 -2.02 -7.63 -16.53
C TYR A 2 -1.51 -7.46 -15.10
N SER A 3 -0.21 -7.57 -14.87
CA SER A 3 0.40 -7.39 -13.56
C SER A 3 1.85 -6.91 -13.69
N VAL A 4 2.29 -6.10 -12.74
CA VAL A 4 3.67 -5.61 -12.63
C VAL A 4 4.10 -5.78 -11.18
N ASP A 5 5.25 -6.42 -10.99
CA ASP A 5 5.86 -6.59 -9.68
C ASP A 5 6.96 -5.55 -9.47
N GLY A 6 7.24 -5.24 -8.20
CA GLY A 6 8.31 -4.32 -7.82
C GLY A 6 8.79 -4.58 -6.40
N VAL A 7 9.90 -3.95 -6.05
CA VAL A 7 10.51 -4.02 -4.72
C VAL A 7 10.58 -2.61 -4.15
N ILE A 8 10.37 -2.50 -2.85
CA ILE A 8 10.54 -1.23 -2.13
C ILE A 8 12.00 -0.82 -2.07
N ASP A 9 12.24 0.49 -2.03
CA ASP A 9 13.54 1.05 -1.67
C ASP A 9 13.78 1.00 -0.14
N ASN A 10 14.94 1.51 0.29
CA ASN A 10 15.30 1.57 1.71
C ASN A 10 14.38 2.48 2.55
N ASN A 11 13.53 3.30 1.91
CA ASN A 11 12.56 4.18 2.56
C ASN A 11 11.14 3.57 2.57
N GLY A 12 10.96 2.34 2.10
CA GLY A 12 9.66 1.69 2.01
C GLY A 12 8.79 2.15 0.84
N LYS A 13 9.37 2.86 -0.14
CA LYS A 13 8.65 3.35 -1.33
C LYS A 13 8.86 2.41 -2.51
N TYR A 14 7.82 2.23 -3.32
CA TYR A 14 7.90 1.49 -4.59
C TYR A 14 7.46 2.39 -5.75
N SER A 15 7.92 2.06 -6.96
CA SER A 15 7.45 2.66 -8.20
C SER A 15 7.23 1.54 -9.20
N LEU A 16 5.99 1.43 -9.71
CA LEU A 16 5.57 0.41 -10.66
C LEU A 16 5.30 1.10 -11.99
N GLN A 17 6.02 0.72 -13.03
CA GLN A 17 5.78 1.24 -14.39
C GLN A 17 4.65 0.44 -15.02
N VAL A 18 3.52 1.10 -15.27
CA VAL A 18 2.32 0.50 -15.86
C VAL A 18 2.21 0.93 -17.31
N ILE A 19 1.96 -0.02 -18.22
CA ILE A 19 1.87 0.20 -19.65
C ILE A 19 0.41 0.16 -20.08
N GLY A 20 -0.05 1.26 -20.64
CA GLY A 20 -1.38 1.38 -21.25
C GLY A 20 -2.43 2.01 -20.33
N ASP A 21 -3.60 2.25 -20.92
CA ASP A 21 -4.80 2.72 -20.24
C ASP A 21 -5.61 1.51 -19.75
N HIS A 22 -6.02 1.55 -18.49
CA HIS A 22 -6.77 0.51 -17.79
C HIS A 22 -8.15 1.00 -17.35
N GLU A 23 -8.79 1.85 -18.17
CA GLU A 23 -10.09 2.50 -17.90
C GLU A 23 -11.18 1.55 -17.38
N THR A 24 -11.30 0.36 -17.99
CA THR A 24 -12.33 -0.62 -17.62
C THR A 24 -11.89 -1.60 -16.53
N ASP A 25 -10.63 -1.56 -16.12
CA ASP A 25 -10.05 -2.53 -15.20
C ASP A 25 -10.10 -2.05 -13.75
N ASN A 26 -10.30 -3.00 -12.82
CA ASN A 26 -10.08 -2.74 -11.41
C ASN A 26 -8.61 -3.01 -11.08
N CYS A 27 -7.80 -1.96 -11.03
CA CYS A 27 -6.40 -2.04 -10.68
C CYS A 27 -6.20 -1.99 -9.15
N TYR A 28 -5.36 -2.90 -8.66
CA TYR A 28 -5.02 -3.03 -7.24
C TYR A 28 -3.52 -3.19 -7.05
N VAL A 29 -2.97 -2.54 -6.04
CA VAL A 29 -1.63 -2.79 -5.53
C VAL A 29 -1.74 -3.66 -4.29
N LYS A 30 -0.96 -4.73 -4.21
CA LYS A 30 -0.98 -5.68 -3.09
C LYS A 30 0.43 -5.94 -2.58
N ALA A 31 0.59 -6.04 -1.27
CA ALA A 31 1.84 -6.48 -0.67
C ALA A 31 1.98 -8.00 -0.84
N ILE A 32 3.04 -8.45 -1.53
CA ILE A 32 3.21 -9.87 -1.90
C ILE A 32 4.06 -10.61 -0.85
N ARG A 33 5.18 -10.02 -0.45
CA ARG A 33 6.12 -10.63 0.51
C ARG A 33 6.87 -9.57 1.30
N SER A 34 7.06 -9.83 2.60
CA SER A 34 7.95 -9.06 3.45
C SER A 34 9.38 -9.60 3.42
N PRO A 35 10.42 -8.74 3.38
CA PRO A 35 11.80 -9.17 3.61
C PRO A 35 12.09 -9.44 5.10
N LYS A 36 11.18 -9.06 6.01
CA LYS A 36 11.33 -9.21 7.46
C LYS A 36 10.55 -10.42 7.98
N PRO A 37 11.21 -11.47 8.51
CA PRO A 37 10.53 -12.68 8.99
C PRO A 37 9.58 -12.44 10.17
N ASP A 38 9.87 -11.46 11.01
CA ASP A 38 9.08 -11.06 12.18
C ASP A 38 7.92 -10.12 11.83
N CYS A 39 7.80 -9.71 10.56
CA CYS A 39 6.78 -8.81 10.05
C CYS A 39 6.29 -9.29 8.69
N SER A 40 5.69 -10.48 8.65
CA SER A 40 5.30 -11.17 7.40
C SER A 40 3.81 -11.49 7.27
N GLU A 41 3.02 -11.25 8.31
CA GLU A 41 1.56 -11.49 8.24
C GLU A 41 0.88 -10.37 7.45
N PRO A 42 0.11 -10.65 6.38
CA PRO A 42 -0.55 -9.58 5.63
C PRO A 42 -1.52 -8.80 6.53
N LEU A 43 -1.43 -7.46 6.49
CA LEU A 43 -2.37 -6.60 7.19
C LEU A 43 -3.71 -6.65 6.46
N THR A 44 -4.63 -7.54 6.85
CA THR A 44 -5.78 -7.96 6.03
C THR A 44 -6.67 -6.81 5.58
N ASP A 45 -6.85 -5.79 6.41
CA ASP A 45 -7.78 -4.69 6.14
C ASP A 45 -7.20 -3.60 5.22
N VAL A 46 -5.86 -3.52 5.12
CA VAL A 46 -5.15 -2.54 4.26
C VAL A 46 -4.05 -3.18 3.40
N GLY A 47 -4.09 -4.49 3.20
CA GLY A 47 -3.10 -5.25 2.42
C GLY A 47 -3.23 -5.03 0.91
N ILE A 48 -4.30 -4.33 0.50
CA ILE A 48 -4.63 -4.01 -0.89
C ILE A 48 -5.01 -2.52 -0.97
N SER A 49 -4.50 -1.84 -1.99
CA SER A 49 -4.90 -0.47 -2.32
C SER A 49 -5.42 -0.41 -3.76
N ARG A 50 -6.61 0.16 -3.95
CA ARG A 50 -7.17 0.39 -5.28
C ARG A 50 -6.56 1.64 -5.89
N VAL A 51 -6.18 1.57 -7.17
CA VAL A 51 -5.68 2.71 -7.95
C VAL A 51 -6.45 2.82 -9.26
N VAL A 52 -6.65 4.05 -9.72
CA VAL A 52 -7.33 4.33 -11.00
C VAL A 52 -6.27 4.69 -12.03
N ILE A 53 -6.09 3.81 -13.03
CA ILE A 53 -5.09 3.97 -14.09
C ILE A 53 -5.82 4.23 -15.40
N THR A 54 -6.14 5.50 -15.62
CA THR A 54 -6.66 5.96 -16.91
C THR A 54 -6.30 7.41 -17.16
N GLU A 55 -6.23 7.76 -18.44
CA GLU A 55 -6.09 9.13 -18.93
C GLU A 55 -7.45 9.84 -19.04
N ASN A 56 -8.57 9.10 -19.02
CA ASN A 56 -9.93 9.64 -19.10
C ASN A 56 -10.45 10.23 -17.77
N ILE A 57 -9.53 10.63 -16.89
CA ILE A 57 -9.82 11.41 -15.68
C ILE A 57 -8.99 12.68 -15.76
N ARG A 58 -9.57 13.83 -15.38
CA ARG A 58 -8.94 15.17 -15.49
C ARG A 58 -7.79 15.37 -14.50
N ILE A 59 -6.88 14.42 -14.41
CA ILE A 59 -5.68 14.45 -13.57
C ILE A 59 -4.47 14.55 -14.49
N HIS A 60 -3.74 15.66 -14.39
CA HIS A 60 -2.62 15.99 -15.27
C HIS A 60 -1.33 15.18 -15.02
N THR A 61 -1.24 14.48 -13.89
CA THR A 61 -0.08 13.66 -13.55
C THR A 61 -0.28 12.22 -14.01
N GLU A 62 0.77 11.62 -14.57
CA GLU A 62 0.84 10.19 -14.89
C GLU A 62 1.06 9.33 -13.63
N VAL A 63 1.52 9.94 -12.53
CA VAL A 63 1.74 9.26 -11.26
C VAL A 63 0.42 9.11 -10.49
N ARG A 64 0.11 7.88 -10.09
CA ARG A 64 -1.00 7.54 -9.19
C ARG A 64 -0.43 7.04 -7.86
N TYR A 65 -0.90 7.62 -6.76
CA TYR A 65 -0.49 7.22 -5.41
C TYR A 65 -1.48 6.20 -4.84
N ALA A 66 -0.95 5.08 -4.36
CA ALA A 66 -1.70 4.10 -3.61
C ALA A 66 -1.59 4.41 -2.11
N ASN A 67 -2.60 3.99 -1.34
CA ASN A 67 -2.50 3.99 0.12
C ASN A 67 -1.35 3.07 0.57
N PRO A 68 -0.73 3.35 1.73
CA PRO A 68 0.22 2.42 2.32
C PRO A 68 -0.39 1.03 2.49
N ILE A 69 0.39 0.02 2.10
CA ILE A 69 0.09 -1.40 2.24
C ILE A 69 1.24 -2.04 3.02
N GLY A 70 0.98 -3.12 3.75
CA GLY A 70 2.03 -3.70 4.57
C GLY A 70 1.69 -5.02 5.24
N PHE A 71 2.56 -5.38 6.15
CA PHE A 71 2.52 -6.58 6.96
C PHE A 71 2.49 -6.21 8.44
N MET A 72 2.03 -7.13 9.28
CA MET A 72 2.00 -7.03 10.72
C MET A 72 3.13 -7.85 11.34
N THR A 73 3.58 -7.39 12.50
CA THR A 73 4.36 -8.21 13.42
C THR A 73 3.45 -9.19 14.16
N ASN A 74 4.03 -10.29 14.66
CA ASN A 74 3.27 -11.28 15.44
C ASN A 74 2.79 -10.71 16.79
N ASP A 75 3.61 -9.85 17.40
CA ASP A 75 3.32 -9.21 18.67
C ASP A 75 3.16 -7.69 18.49
N ALA A 76 2.28 -7.09 19.28
CA ALA A 76 2.11 -5.64 19.32
C ALA A 76 3.35 -4.97 19.93
N HIS A 77 3.76 -3.83 19.37
CA HIS A 77 4.87 -3.05 19.93
C HIS A 77 4.45 -2.47 21.29
N PRO A 78 5.35 -2.42 22.31
CA PRO A 78 5.01 -1.89 23.64
C PRO A 78 4.45 -0.47 23.65
N GLN A 79 4.75 0.33 22.62
CA GLN A 79 4.27 1.70 22.46
C GLN A 79 2.89 1.82 21.81
N CYS A 80 2.31 0.74 21.28
CA CYS A 80 1.02 0.80 20.59
C CYS A 80 -0.07 1.43 21.47
N ILE A 81 -0.12 1.09 22.76
CA ILE A 81 -1.10 1.66 23.70
C ILE A 81 -0.95 3.18 23.82
N SER A 82 0.28 3.68 23.99
CA SER A 82 0.55 5.12 24.09
C SER A 82 0.11 5.87 22.83
N VAL A 83 0.44 5.34 21.65
CA VAL A 83 0.06 5.96 20.37
C VAL A 83 -1.46 6.01 20.20
N LEU A 84 -2.17 4.95 20.59
CA LEU A 84 -3.63 4.93 20.53
C LEU A 84 -4.24 5.91 21.52
N GLN A 85 -3.69 6.03 22.73
CA GLN A 85 -4.13 7.04 23.71
C GLN A 85 -3.95 8.44 23.14
N ASP A 86 -2.79 8.77 22.58
CA ASP A 86 -2.54 10.08 21.99
C ASP A 86 -3.50 10.39 20.82
N LEU A 87 -3.85 9.38 20.01
CA LEU A 87 -4.73 9.54 18.85
C LEU A 87 -6.22 9.71 19.23
N PHE A 88 -6.65 9.05 20.31
CA PHE A 88 -8.05 9.00 20.75
C PHE A 88 -8.31 9.79 22.04
N THR A 89 -7.37 10.62 22.49
CA THR A 89 -7.65 11.57 23.56
C THR A 89 -8.65 12.59 23.03
N GLU A 90 -9.83 12.65 23.64
CA GLU A 90 -10.81 13.70 23.37
C GLU A 90 -10.29 15.01 24.00
N ASP A 91 -10.14 16.06 23.20
CA ASP A 91 -9.90 17.43 23.69
C ASP A 91 -11.08 17.94 24.53
#